data_AF-A0A849TEN8-F1
#
_entry.id   AF-A0A849TEN8-F1
#
_cell.length_a   1.000
_cell.length_b   1.000
_cell.length_c   1.000
_cell.angle_alpha   90.00
_cell.angle_beta   90.00
_cell.angle_gamma   90.00
#
_symmetry.space_group_name_H-M   'P 1'
#
loop_
_entity.id
_entity.type
_entity.pdbx_description
1 polymer ?
#
loop_
_entity_poly.entity_id
_entity_poly.type
_entity_poly.pdbx_seq_one_letter_code
_entity_poly.pdbx_strand_id
1 'polypeptide(L)'
;MVKLPFALLQDGRTTRQTLLIFTLASAIINGLVTASVGAWLAQKYATAQSRRQSINGLSTLLYERRIKAGLVVSSLRRNGELDEIRHRKRGYDETYVDWNKNLRQNLFAIREVMGESEFSHLEQDFEKYVVDPLSRIDSCLTRAYDQKIANQDPLPQLETCRMADLYQLTLDCGASFTNELYKLTSVRLLPFTGATEIDRRAARARIAKACERPTG
;
A
#
# COMPACT_ATOMS: atom_id res chain seq x y z
N MET A 1 45.04 47.09 -58.29
CA MET A 1 45.40 45.73 -57.80
C MET A 1 44.59 45.45 -56.54
N VAL A 2 43.66 44.49 -56.65
CA VAL A 2 42.64 44.15 -55.66
C VAL A 2 43.25 43.23 -54.60
N LYS A 3 43.32 43.68 -53.33
CA LYS A 3 43.63 42.84 -52.17
C LYS A 3 42.38 42.75 -51.29
N LEU A 4 41.39 41.95 -51.69
CA LEU A 4 40.19 41.74 -50.88
C LEU A 4 39.50 40.36 -50.98
N PRO A 5 40.20 39.20 -50.93
CA PRO A 5 39.50 37.92 -50.69
C PRO A 5 39.93 37.16 -49.41
N PHE A 6 41.06 37.47 -48.77
CA PHE A 6 41.59 36.58 -47.71
C PHE A 6 41.04 36.86 -46.31
N ALA A 7 40.77 38.12 -45.95
CA ALA A 7 40.25 38.49 -44.63
C ALA A 7 38.80 38.01 -44.40
N LEU A 8 37.95 38.03 -45.44
CA LEU A 8 36.56 37.55 -45.38
C LEU A 8 36.45 36.01 -45.29
N LEU A 9 37.45 35.27 -45.81
CA LEU A 9 37.49 33.81 -45.73
C LEU A 9 37.96 33.31 -44.35
N GLN A 10 38.77 34.08 -43.64
CA GLN A 10 39.16 33.76 -42.26
C GLN A 10 38.01 34.02 -41.27
N ASP A 11 37.27 35.13 -41.41
CA ASP A 11 36.11 35.43 -40.58
C ASP A 11 34.96 34.42 -40.75
N GLY A 12 34.74 33.92 -41.97
CA GLY A 12 33.75 32.87 -42.22
C GLY A 12 34.11 31.51 -41.59
N ARG A 13 35.41 31.24 -41.36
CA ARG A 13 35.91 29.99 -40.77
C ARG A 13 35.80 29.97 -39.25
N THR A 14 36.15 31.07 -38.58
CA THR A 14 35.96 31.24 -37.14
C THR A 14 34.48 31.18 -36.78
N THR A 15 33.62 31.91 -37.52
CA THR A 15 32.17 31.89 -37.30
C THR A 15 31.56 30.48 -37.42
N ARG A 16 32.00 29.68 -38.40
CA ARG A 16 31.54 28.27 -38.55
C ARG A 16 32.03 27.36 -37.43
N GLN A 17 33.28 27.51 -36.97
CA GLN A 17 33.80 26.74 -35.85
C GLN A 17 33.08 27.08 -34.55
N THR A 18 32.80 28.35 -34.29
CA THR A 18 32.03 28.79 -33.11
C THR A 18 30.60 28.26 -33.14
N LEU A 19 29.94 28.26 -34.30
CA LEU A 19 28.60 27.67 -34.45
C LEU A 19 28.60 26.16 -34.21
N LEU A 20 29.59 25.42 -34.73
CA LEU A 20 29.71 23.98 -34.51
C LEU A 20 29.97 23.63 -33.05
N ILE A 21 30.82 24.39 -32.35
CA ILE A 21 31.08 24.19 -30.93
C ILE A 21 29.82 24.50 -30.11
N PHE A 22 29.10 25.57 -30.44
CA PHE A 22 27.87 25.94 -29.74
C PHE A 22 26.76 24.89 -29.92
N THR A 23 26.59 24.34 -31.12
CA THR A 23 25.59 23.28 -31.36
C THR A 23 25.98 21.97 -30.67
N LEU A 24 27.26 21.58 -30.68
CA LEU A 24 27.76 20.42 -29.93
C LEU A 24 27.59 20.61 -28.41
N ALA A 25 27.97 21.76 -27.87
CA ALA A 25 27.80 22.06 -26.46
C ALA A 25 26.32 22.06 -26.06
N SER A 26 25.45 22.66 -26.87
CA SER A 26 24.00 22.65 -26.65
C SER A 26 23.43 21.23 -26.71
N ALA A 27 23.87 20.41 -27.67
CA ALA A 27 23.44 19.02 -27.78
C ALA A 27 23.89 18.18 -26.57
N ILE A 28 25.11 18.38 -26.08
CA ILE A 28 25.63 17.71 -24.88
C ILE A 28 24.84 18.13 -23.65
N ILE A 29 24.63 19.44 -23.44
CA ILE A 29 23.88 19.97 -22.29
C ILE A 29 22.44 19.46 -22.33
N ASN A 30 21.76 19.53 -23.48
CA ASN A 30 20.40 19.01 -23.62
C ASN A 30 20.34 17.49 -23.39
N GLY A 31 21.34 16.74 -23.88
CA GLY A 31 21.47 15.31 -23.65
C GLY A 31 21.63 14.96 -22.16
N LEU A 32 22.51 15.68 -21.44
CA LEU A 32 22.74 15.50 -20.01
C LEU A 32 21.48 15.86 -19.20
N VAL A 33 20.87 17.02 -19.47
CA VAL A 33 19.64 17.44 -18.80
C VAL A 33 18.52 16.42 -19.03
N THR A 34 18.33 15.96 -20.27
CA THR A 34 17.31 14.96 -20.59
C THR A 34 17.58 13.64 -19.89
N ALA A 35 18.83 13.17 -19.85
CA ALA A 35 19.20 11.94 -19.16
C ALA A 35 18.99 12.05 -17.64
N SER A 36 19.37 13.17 -17.02
CA SER A 36 19.18 13.40 -15.58
C SER A 36 17.70 13.49 -15.21
N VAL A 37 16.90 14.22 -15.98
CA VAL A 37 15.45 14.31 -15.76
C VAL A 37 14.79 12.95 -16.00
N GLY A 38 15.19 12.22 -17.05
CA GLY A 38 14.71 10.88 -17.35
C GLY A 38 15.01 9.89 -16.22
N ALA A 39 16.24 9.85 -15.71
CA ALA A 39 16.63 9.01 -14.59
C ALA A 39 15.87 9.37 -13.30
N TRP A 40 15.72 10.67 -13.02
CA TRP A 40 14.96 11.14 -11.86
C TRP A 40 13.48 10.76 -11.94
N LEU A 41 12.84 10.95 -13.10
CA LEU A 41 11.45 10.54 -13.32
C LEU A 41 11.30 9.03 -13.19
N ALA A 42 12.17 8.25 -13.82
CA ALA A 42 12.15 6.78 -13.74
C ALA A 42 12.25 6.31 -12.28
N GLN A 43 13.15 6.89 -11.49
CA GLN A 43 13.28 6.58 -10.08
C GLN A 43 11.99 6.93 -9.29
N LYS A 44 11.40 8.11 -9.53
CA LYS A 44 10.16 8.52 -8.86
C LYS A 44 8.99 7.59 -9.17
N TYR A 45 8.83 7.18 -10.42
CA TYR A 45 7.80 6.23 -10.83
C TYR A 45 8.03 4.84 -10.23
N ALA A 46 9.28 4.36 -10.20
CA ALA A 46 9.62 3.06 -9.61
C ALA A 46 9.29 3.02 -8.11
N THR A 47 9.64 4.06 -7.36
CA THR A 47 9.30 4.17 -5.92
C THR A 47 7.79 4.23 -5.69
N ALA A 48 7.06 5.03 -6.45
CA ALA A 48 5.61 5.12 -6.34
C ALA A 48 4.92 3.78 -6.66
N GLN A 49 5.42 3.07 -7.68
CA GLN A 49 4.91 1.76 -8.04
C GLN A 49 5.17 0.70 -6.96
N SER A 50 6.37 0.70 -6.37
CA SER A 50 6.70 -0.20 -5.26
C SER A 50 5.77 0.01 -4.06
N ARG A 51 5.53 1.27 -3.68
CA ARG A 51 4.59 1.62 -2.59
C ARG A 51 3.16 1.14 -2.87
N ARG A 52 2.68 1.30 -4.11
CA ARG A 52 1.37 0.78 -4.54
C ARG A 52 1.30 -0.73 -4.44
N GLN A 53 2.35 -1.45 -4.84
CA GLN A 53 2.40 -2.90 -4.72
C GLN A 53 2.31 -3.35 -3.27
N SER A 54 2.98 -2.66 -2.33
CA SER A 54 2.88 -2.98 -0.90
C SER A 54 1.48 -2.73 -0.34
N ILE A 55 0.83 -1.61 -0.69
CA ILE A 55 -0.55 -1.33 -0.24
C ILE A 55 -1.53 -2.34 -0.82
N ASN A 56 -1.37 -2.69 -2.10
CA ASN A 56 -2.17 -3.75 -2.73
C ASN A 56 -1.92 -5.10 -2.04
N GLY A 57 -0.67 -5.43 -1.70
CA GLY A 57 -0.31 -6.64 -0.96
C GLY A 57 -0.99 -6.70 0.41
N LEU A 58 -0.96 -5.60 1.16
CA LEU A 58 -1.68 -5.49 2.43
C LEU A 58 -3.19 -5.69 2.25
N SER A 59 -3.79 -5.04 1.25
CA SER A 59 -5.20 -5.18 0.91
C SER A 59 -5.55 -6.64 0.64
N THR A 60 -4.82 -7.30 -0.26
CA THR A 60 -5.02 -8.71 -0.60
C THR A 60 -4.95 -9.60 0.64
N LEU A 61 -3.94 -9.43 1.51
CA LEU A 61 -3.81 -10.23 2.73
C LEU A 61 -5.01 -10.05 3.69
N LEU A 62 -5.50 -8.82 3.86
CA LEU A 62 -6.67 -8.53 4.69
C LEU A 62 -7.94 -9.17 4.14
N TYR A 63 -8.19 -8.98 2.84
CA TYR A 63 -9.38 -9.51 2.18
C TYR A 63 -9.36 -11.03 2.11
N GLU A 64 -8.23 -11.64 1.76
CA GLU A 64 -8.11 -13.10 1.68
C GLU A 64 -8.38 -13.74 3.04
N ARG A 65 -7.75 -13.22 4.10
CA ARG A 65 -7.94 -13.72 5.45
C ARG A 65 -9.39 -13.60 5.90
N ARG A 66 -10.06 -12.45 5.63
CA ARG A 66 -11.49 -12.27 5.91
C ARG A 66 -12.36 -13.27 5.15
N ILE A 67 -12.09 -13.48 3.86
CA ILE A 67 -12.87 -14.41 3.03
C ILE A 67 -12.74 -15.83 3.59
N LYS A 68 -11.52 -16.29 3.86
CA LYS A 68 -11.30 -17.64 4.42
C LYS A 68 -11.92 -17.81 5.80
N ALA A 69 -11.84 -16.78 6.64
CA ALA A 69 -12.54 -16.74 7.93
C ALA A 69 -14.07 -16.91 7.74
N GLY A 70 -14.66 -16.18 6.79
CA GLY A 70 -16.07 -16.26 6.45
C GLY A 70 -16.49 -17.64 5.94
N LEU A 71 -15.64 -18.30 5.15
CA LEU A 71 -15.88 -19.66 4.68
C LEU A 71 -15.91 -20.67 5.84
N VAL A 72 -15.02 -20.53 6.83
CA VAL A 72 -15.02 -21.37 8.04
C VAL A 72 -16.29 -21.15 8.85
N VAL A 73 -16.64 -19.88 9.15
CA VAL A 73 -17.87 -19.55 9.88
C VAL A 73 -19.11 -20.07 9.16
N SER A 74 -19.16 -19.91 7.85
CA SER A 74 -20.27 -20.40 7.02
C SER A 74 -20.43 -21.92 7.16
N SER A 75 -19.33 -22.69 7.15
CA SER A 75 -19.38 -24.15 7.36
C SER A 75 -19.81 -24.53 8.76
N LEU A 76 -19.28 -23.85 9.78
CA LEU A 76 -19.68 -24.09 11.17
C LEU A 76 -21.17 -23.82 11.38
N ARG A 77 -21.69 -22.72 10.84
CA ARG A 77 -23.11 -22.32 10.99
C ARG A 77 -24.10 -23.29 10.37
N ARG A 78 -23.77 -23.89 9.22
CA ARG A 78 -24.64 -24.88 8.57
C ARG A 78 -24.41 -26.30 9.06
N ASN A 79 -23.60 -26.48 10.10
CA ASN A 79 -23.19 -27.79 10.58
C ASN A 79 -22.59 -28.68 9.46
N GLY A 80 -21.69 -28.10 8.66
CA GLY A 80 -21.05 -28.78 7.52
C GLY A 80 -20.25 -30.03 7.91
N GLU A 81 -19.88 -30.82 6.91
CA GLU A 81 -19.08 -32.03 7.10
C GLU A 81 -17.72 -31.69 7.73
N LEU A 82 -17.22 -32.57 8.59
CA LEU A 82 -15.99 -32.32 9.35
C LEU A 82 -14.78 -32.12 8.44
N ASP A 83 -14.69 -32.85 7.34
CA ASP A 83 -13.58 -32.72 6.39
C ASP A 83 -13.62 -31.40 5.61
N GLU A 84 -14.82 -30.91 5.27
CA GLU A 84 -14.98 -29.56 4.72
C GLU A 84 -14.49 -28.50 5.71
N ILE A 85 -14.89 -28.60 6.98
CA ILE A 85 -14.52 -27.64 8.03
C ILE A 85 -13.00 -27.65 8.25
N ARG A 86 -12.38 -28.84 8.32
CA ARG A 86 -10.92 -29.00 8.43
C ARG A 86 -10.19 -28.38 7.25
N HIS A 87 -10.65 -28.63 6.03
CA HIS A 87 -10.05 -28.08 4.83
C HIS A 87 -10.08 -26.55 4.83
N ARG A 88 -11.24 -25.96 5.14
CA ARG A 88 -11.39 -24.49 5.21
C ARG A 88 -10.58 -23.88 6.36
N LYS A 89 -10.52 -24.55 7.52
CA LYS A 89 -9.70 -24.11 8.66
C LYS A 89 -8.22 -24.10 8.31
N ARG A 90 -7.73 -25.13 7.62
CA ARG A 90 -6.34 -25.17 7.13
C ARG A 90 -6.05 -24.00 6.20
N GLY A 91 -6.92 -23.73 5.23
CA GLY A 91 -6.76 -22.59 4.32
C GLY A 91 -6.73 -21.24 5.07
N TYR A 92 -7.54 -21.10 6.13
CA TYR A 92 -7.50 -19.94 7.00
C TYR A 92 -6.16 -19.82 7.76
N ASP A 93 -5.67 -20.92 8.33
CA ASP A 93 -4.42 -20.95 9.09
C ASP A 93 -3.21 -20.62 8.22
N GLU A 94 -3.21 -21.05 6.96
CA GLU A 94 -2.23 -20.62 5.96
C GLU A 94 -2.23 -19.08 5.79
N THR A 95 -3.41 -18.46 5.65
CA THR A 95 -3.48 -16.99 5.55
C THR A 95 -3.10 -16.26 6.83
N TYR A 96 -3.34 -16.87 7.99
CA TYR A 96 -2.86 -16.34 9.26
C TYR A 96 -1.32 -16.33 9.29
N VAL A 97 -0.68 -17.41 8.83
CA VAL A 97 0.78 -17.49 8.76
C VAL A 97 1.32 -16.47 7.76
N ASP A 98 0.72 -16.36 6.57
CA ASP A 98 1.17 -15.42 5.54
C ASP A 98 0.99 -13.96 5.95
N TRP A 99 -0.10 -13.65 6.67
CA TRP A 99 -0.27 -12.34 7.31
C TRP A 99 0.92 -12.02 8.22
N ASN A 100 1.26 -12.91 9.15
CA ASN A 100 2.32 -12.66 10.12
C ASN A 100 3.71 -12.55 9.47
N LYS A 101 3.98 -13.32 8.42
CA LYS A 101 5.24 -13.22 7.65
C LYS A 101 5.39 -11.86 6.97
N ASN A 102 4.31 -11.35 6.37
CA ASN A 102 4.36 -10.19 5.49
C ASN A 102 4.01 -8.87 6.19
N LEU A 103 3.42 -8.92 7.39
CA LEU A 103 2.95 -7.73 8.11
C LEU A 103 4.06 -6.69 8.31
N ARG A 104 5.25 -7.10 8.79
CA ARG A 104 6.36 -6.16 9.01
C ARG A 104 6.82 -5.48 7.73
N GLN A 105 6.93 -6.22 6.62
CA GLN A 105 7.33 -5.67 5.33
C GLN A 105 6.32 -4.62 4.83
N ASN A 106 5.02 -4.91 4.99
CA ASN A 106 3.97 -3.96 4.62
C ASN A 106 3.99 -2.70 5.51
N LEU A 107 4.21 -2.84 6.82
CA LEU A 107 4.32 -1.70 7.74
C LEU A 107 5.48 -0.76 7.38
N PHE A 108 6.64 -1.29 6.95
CA PHE A 108 7.75 -0.44 6.49
C PHE A 108 7.39 0.36 5.23
N ALA A 109 6.70 -0.25 4.28
CA ALA A 109 6.22 0.47 3.09
C ALA A 109 5.21 1.56 3.44
N ILE A 110 4.31 1.29 4.40
CA ILE A 110 3.37 2.29 4.92
C ILE A 110 4.10 3.45 5.59
N ARG A 111 5.12 3.16 6.40
CA ARG A 111 5.97 4.19 7.04
C ARG A 111 6.61 5.12 6.01
N GLU A 112 7.09 4.56 4.90
CA GLU A 112 7.68 5.36 3.81
C GLU A 112 6.66 6.31 3.16
N VAL A 113 5.40 5.89 3.03
CA VAL A 113 4.31 6.70 2.48
C VAL A 113 3.89 7.81 3.45
N MET A 114 3.70 7.46 4.72
CA MET A 114 3.19 8.36 5.77
C MET A 114 4.24 9.31 6.34
N GLY A 115 5.53 8.98 6.23
CA GLY A 115 6.58 9.69 6.97
C GLY A 115 6.61 9.32 8.45
N GLU A 116 7.74 9.57 9.12
CA GLU A 116 7.94 9.11 10.50
C GLU A 116 6.98 9.74 11.52
N SER A 117 6.65 11.03 11.37
CA SER A 117 5.78 11.78 12.30
C SER A 117 4.40 11.14 12.41
N GLU A 118 3.72 10.98 11.27
CA GLU A 118 2.35 10.48 11.22
C GLU A 118 2.26 8.94 11.29
N PHE A 119 3.35 8.23 11.01
CA PHE A 119 3.35 6.76 11.07
C PHE A 119 3.10 6.23 12.47
N SER A 120 3.71 6.79 13.51
CA SER A 120 3.55 6.32 14.89
C SER A 120 2.08 6.25 15.32
N HIS A 121 1.32 7.26 14.94
CA HIS A 121 -0.10 7.30 15.22
C HIS A 121 -0.93 6.39 14.31
N LEU A 122 -0.59 6.33 13.01
CA LEU A 122 -1.26 5.41 12.10
C LEU A 122 -1.04 3.95 12.51
N GLU A 123 0.14 3.61 13.02
CA GLU A 123 0.48 2.28 13.53
C GLU A 123 -0.42 1.91 14.72
N GLN A 124 -0.64 2.84 15.66
CA GLN A 124 -1.60 2.65 16.76
C GLN A 124 -3.03 2.43 16.24
N ASP A 125 -3.47 3.25 15.28
CA ASP A 125 -4.79 3.10 14.65
C ASP A 125 -4.88 1.73 13.94
N PHE A 126 -3.83 1.30 13.25
CA PHE A 126 -3.79 0.03 12.53
C PHE A 126 -3.83 -1.16 13.49
N GLU A 127 -3.07 -1.11 14.58
CA GLU A 127 -3.07 -2.14 15.61
C GLU A 127 -4.47 -2.28 16.23
N LYS A 128 -5.05 -1.15 16.66
CA LYS A 128 -6.37 -1.10 17.30
C LYS A 128 -7.52 -1.54 16.38
N TYR A 129 -7.52 -1.11 15.13
CA TYR A 129 -8.68 -1.26 14.24
C TYR A 129 -8.55 -2.40 13.23
N VAL A 130 -7.35 -2.97 13.05
CA VAL A 130 -7.10 -4.06 12.11
C VAL A 130 -6.50 -5.28 12.81
N VAL A 131 -5.39 -5.13 13.53
CA VAL A 131 -4.69 -6.27 14.15
C VAL A 131 -5.52 -6.88 15.28
N ASP A 132 -6.03 -6.05 16.19
CA ASP A 132 -6.83 -6.48 17.34
C ASP A 132 -8.11 -7.22 16.93
N PRO A 133 -8.96 -6.69 16.02
CA PRO A 133 -10.13 -7.43 15.52
C PRO A 133 -9.76 -8.75 14.84
N LEU A 134 -8.68 -8.79 14.07
CA LEU A 134 -8.21 -10.02 13.43
C LEU A 134 -7.75 -11.07 14.44
N SER A 135 -7.05 -10.67 15.50
CA SER A 135 -6.66 -11.57 16.59
C SER A 135 -7.87 -12.13 17.35
N ARG A 136 -8.91 -11.31 17.55
CA ARG A 136 -10.18 -11.77 18.12
C ARG A 136 -10.86 -12.79 17.20
N ILE A 137 -10.88 -12.54 15.89
CA ILE A 137 -11.38 -13.49 14.87
C ILE A 137 -10.62 -14.82 14.97
N ASP A 138 -9.29 -14.81 15.05
CA ASP A 138 -8.46 -16.03 15.18
C ASP A 138 -8.87 -16.87 16.39
N SER A 139 -8.94 -16.19 17.54
CA SER A 139 -9.25 -16.82 18.83
C SER A 139 -10.64 -17.43 18.80
N CYS A 140 -11.62 -16.71 18.25
CA CYS A 140 -13.00 -17.14 18.15
C CYS A 140 -13.17 -18.31 17.19
N LEU A 141 -12.53 -18.26 16.01
CA LEU A 141 -12.56 -19.35 15.04
C LEU A 141 -11.94 -20.62 15.58
N THR A 142 -10.81 -20.51 16.28
CA THR A 142 -10.13 -21.66 16.88
C THR A 142 -11.03 -22.32 17.93
N ARG A 143 -11.60 -21.55 18.86
CA ARG A 143 -12.50 -22.11 19.88
C ARG A 143 -13.75 -22.76 19.29
N ALA A 144 -14.38 -22.10 18.31
CA ALA A 144 -15.57 -22.65 17.65
C ALA A 144 -15.23 -23.93 16.86
N TYR A 145 -14.06 -23.99 16.24
CA TYR A 145 -13.56 -25.19 15.58
C TYR A 145 -13.31 -26.33 16.58
N ASP A 146 -12.68 -26.04 17.73
CA ASP A 146 -12.41 -27.03 18.77
C ASP A 146 -13.70 -27.61 19.36
N GLN A 147 -14.71 -26.78 19.60
CA GLN A 147 -16.05 -27.21 20.00
C GLN A 147 -16.66 -28.17 18.98
N LYS A 148 -16.56 -27.82 17.69
CA LYS A 148 -17.08 -28.67 16.61
C LYS A 148 -16.38 -30.03 16.56
N ILE A 149 -15.06 -30.08 16.76
CA ILE A 149 -14.30 -31.33 16.85
C ILE A 149 -14.75 -32.17 18.06
N ALA A 150 -15.04 -31.51 19.18
CA ALA A 150 -15.56 -32.16 20.39
C ALA A 150 -17.05 -32.56 20.29
N ASN A 151 -17.65 -32.51 19.09
CA ASN A 151 -19.08 -32.75 18.84
C ASN A 151 -20.02 -31.83 19.64
N GLN A 152 -19.57 -30.63 19.99
CA GLN A 152 -20.37 -29.58 20.61
C GLN A 152 -20.87 -28.59 19.55
N ASP A 153 -21.91 -27.82 19.89
CA ASP A 153 -22.43 -26.77 19.02
C ASP A 153 -21.47 -25.55 19.00
N PRO A 154 -20.89 -25.17 17.85
CA PRO A 154 -19.99 -24.03 17.74
C PRO A 154 -20.72 -22.68 17.70
N LEU A 155 -22.04 -22.65 17.49
CA LEU A 155 -22.81 -21.41 17.27
C LEU A 155 -22.74 -20.43 18.45
N PRO A 156 -22.92 -20.85 19.73
CA PRO A 156 -22.87 -19.93 20.86
C PRO A 156 -21.53 -19.19 20.97
N GLN A 157 -20.43 -19.85 20.61
CA GLN A 157 -19.10 -19.25 20.60
C GLN A 157 -18.98 -18.18 19.50
N LEU A 158 -19.51 -18.45 18.31
CA LEU A 158 -19.49 -17.49 17.19
C LEU A 158 -20.37 -16.26 17.45
N GLU A 159 -21.50 -16.43 18.15
CA GLU A 159 -22.40 -15.35 18.54
C GLU A 159 -21.81 -14.48 19.65
N THR A 160 -21.27 -15.12 20.70
CA THR A 160 -20.58 -14.41 21.80
C THR A 160 -19.43 -13.55 21.28
N CYS A 161 -18.73 -14.04 20.26
CA CYS A 161 -17.64 -13.32 19.61
C CYS A 161 -18.09 -12.16 18.72
N ARG A 162 -19.39 -12.03 18.43
CA ARG A 162 -19.93 -11.03 17.48
C ARG A 162 -19.19 -11.06 16.15
N MET A 163 -18.99 -12.25 15.59
CA MET A 163 -18.16 -12.46 14.39
C MET A 163 -18.57 -11.59 13.20
N ALA A 164 -19.87 -11.32 13.04
CA ALA A 164 -20.37 -10.42 12.00
C ALA A 164 -19.82 -8.99 12.15
N ASP A 165 -19.80 -8.46 13.38
CA ASP A 165 -19.34 -7.10 13.68
C ASP A 165 -17.82 -6.98 13.61
N LEU A 166 -17.10 -8.07 13.89
CA LEU A 166 -15.65 -8.13 13.67
C LEU A 166 -15.33 -8.13 12.17
N TYR A 167 -16.04 -8.93 11.37
CA TYR A 167 -15.82 -8.95 9.92
C TYR A 167 -16.18 -7.64 9.22
N GLN A 168 -17.24 -6.97 9.67
CA GLN A 168 -17.61 -5.68 9.10
C GLN A 168 -16.60 -4.61 9.49
N LEU A 169 -16.17 -4.58 10.75
CA LEU A 169 -15.11 -3.66 11.19
C LEU A 169 -13.82 -3.85 10.38
N THR A 170 -13.33 -5.09 10.26
CA THR A 170 -12.11 -5.37 9.48
C THR A 170 -12.26 -5.00 8.00
N LEU A 171 -13.46 -5.16 7.42
CA LEU A 171 -13.74 -4.74 6.05
C LEU A 171 -13.65 -3.22 5.91
N ASP A 172 -14.43 -2.50 6.70
CA ASP A 172 -14.57 -1.04 6.57
C ASP A 172 -13.24 -0.34 6.87
N CYS A 173 -12.57 -0.78 7.94
CA CYS A 173 -11.24 -0.31 8.27
C CYS A 173 -10.20 -0.69 7.23
N GLY A 174 -10.11 -1.97 6.84
CA GLY A 174 -9.14 -2.43 5.86
C GLY A 174 -9.28 -1.68 4.52
N ALA A 175 -10.53 -1.45 4.08
CA ALA A 175 -10.82 -0.67 2.89
C ALA A 175 -10.39 0.80 3.05
N SER A 176 -10.69 1.43 4.19
CA SER A 176 -10.31 2.82 4.44
C SER A 176 -8.80 3.00 4.50
N PHE A 177 -8.09 2.15 5.26
CA PHE A 177 -6.63 2.15 5.34
C PHE A 177 -5.99 2.03 3.95
N THR A 178 -6.38 1.02 3.19
CA THR A 178 -5.77 0.74 1.89
C THR A 178 -6.07 1.84 0.87
N ASN A 179 -7.30 2.36 0.84
CA ASN A 179 -7.70 3.44 -0.06
C ASN A 179 -6.97 4.75 0.23
N GLU A 180 -6.94 5.17 1.50
CA GLU A 180 -6.30 6.43 1.89
C GLU A 180 -4.78 6.37 1.70
N LEU A 181 -4.14 5.24 2.03
CA LEU A 181 -2.72 5.03 1.72
C LEU A 181 -2.45 5.02 0.22
N TYR A 182 -3.34 4.41 -0.59
CA TYR A 182 -3.19 4.38 -2.04
C TYR A 182 -3.19 5.80 -2.63
N LYS A 183 -4.08 6.70 -2.17
CA LYS A 183 -4.12 8.10 -2.60
C LYS A 183 -2.79 8.83 -2.35
N LEU A 184 -2.13 8.52 -1.22
CA LEU A 184 -0.84 9.10 -0.84
C LEU A 184 0.34 8.59 -1.70
N THR A 185 0.18 7.51 -2.47
CA THR A 185 1.22 7.02 -3.39
C THR A 185 1.25 7.74 -4.74
N SER A 186 0.26 8.60 -5.02
CA SER A 186 0.21 9.31 -6.30
C SER A 186 1.42 10.21 -6.49
N VAL A 187 2.06 10.12 -7.67
CA VAL A 187 3.22 10.94 -8.03
C VAL A 187 2.75 12.37 -8.20
N ARG A 188 3.24 13.28 -7.35
CA ARG A 188 3.10 14.73 -7.55
C ARG A 188 4.38 15.28 -8.15
N LEU A 189 4.27 15.96 -9.29
CA LEU A 189 5.39 16.55 -10.02
C LEU A 189 5.94 17.83 -9.35
N LEU A 190 5.23 18.38 -8.36
CA LEU A 190 5.61 19.61 -7.64
C LEU A 190 6.05 19.28 -6.20
N PRO A 191 7.35 19.29 -5.89
CA PRO A 191 7.90 18.79 -4.62
C PRO A 191 7.82 19.75 -3.42
N PHE A 192 7.38 21.00 -3.60
CA PHE A 192 7.54 22.07 -2.59
C PHE A 192 6.25 22.60 -1.95
N THR A 193 5.12 21.95 -2.16
CA THR A 193 3.92 22.31 -1.41
C THR A 193 3.91 21.48 -0.13
N GLY A 194 3.86 22.11 1.06
CA GLY A 194 3.64 21.44 2.35
C GLY A 194 2.31 20.66 2.45
N ALA A 195 1.62 20.47 1.32
CA ALA A 195 0.41 19.71 1.13
C ALA A 195 0.57 18.24 1.56
N THR A 196 1.77 17.66 1.53
CA THR A 196 1.97 16.24 1.88
C THR A 196 1.64 15.93 3.34
N GLU A 197 2.07 16.78 4.29
CA GLU A 197 1.76 16.59 5.72
C GLU A 197 0.28 16.83 6.03
N ILE A 198 -0.35 17.81 5.36
CA ILE A 198 -1.78 18.09 5.50
C ILE A 198 -2.60 16.91 4.95
N ASP A 199 -2.21 16.37 3.80
CA ASP A 199 -2.87 15.22 3.17
C ASP A 199 -2.72 13.94 4.00
N ARG A 200 -1.55 13.72 4.61
CA ARG A 200 -1.31 12.60 5.55
C ARG A 200 -2.18 12.70 6.79
N ARG A 201 -2.24 13.88 7.42
CA ARG A 201 -3.14 14.11 8.57
C ARG A 201 -4.61 13.95 8.20
N ALA A 202 -5.01 14.47 7.04
CA ALA A 202 -6.38 14.32 6.54
C ALA A 202 -6.73 12.86 6.21
N ALA A 203 -5.79 12.11 5.63
CA ALA A 203 -5.93 10.68 5.37
C ALA A 203 -6.12 9.91 6.67
N ARG A 204 -5.27 10.15 7.67
CA ARG A 204 -5.42 9.54 9.00
C ARG A 204 -6.77 9.87 9.64
N ALA A 205 -7.20 11.12 9.62
CA ALA A 205 -8.50 11.51 10.18
C ALA A 205 -9.67 10.79 9.49
N ARG A 206 -9.59 10.58 8.17
CA ARG A 206 -10.59 9.78 7.42
C ARG A 206 -10.55 8.30 7.78
N ILE A 207 -9.36 7.74 7.98
CA ILE A 207 -9.18 6.36 8.45
C ILE A 207 -9.82 6.18 9.83
N ALA A 208 -9.45 7.03 10.79
CA ALA A 208 -9.98 6.98 12.15
C ALA A 208 -11.51 7.09 12.16
N LYS A 209 -12.07 8.06 11.42
CA LYS A 209 -13.52 8.24 11.32
C LYS A 209 -14.24 7.04 10.69
N ALA A 210 -13.65 6.40 9.69
CA ALA A 210 -14.24 5.20 9.08
C ALA A 210 -14.18 3.98 10.01
N CYS A 211 -13.23 3.97 10.94
CA CYS A 211 -13.01 2.89 11.88
C CYS A 211 -13.71 3.05 13.23
N GLU A 212 -14.21 4.24 13.54
CA GLU A 212 -15.10 4.45 14.67
C GLU A 212 -16.41 3.72 14.42
N ARG A 213 -16.65 2.63 15.16
CA ARG A 213 -17.92 1.92 15.13
C ARG A 213 -19.05 2.91 15.47
N PRO A 214 -20.20 2.87 14.76
CA PRO A 214 -21.41 3.42 15.34
C PRO A 214 -21.67 2.61 16.62
N THR A 215 -21.64 3.29 17.76
CA THR A 215 -22.14 2.75 19.02
C THR A 215 -23.63 2.48 18.82
N GLY A 216 -23.96 1.23 18.48
CA GLY A 216 -25.30 0.67 18.64
C GLY A 216 -25.50 0.25 20.08
#